data_AF-A0AAW0G4J5-F1
#
_entry.id   AF-A0AAW0G4J5-F1
#
_cell.length_a   1.000
_cell.length_b   1.000
_cell.length_c   1.000
_cell.angle_alpha   90.00
_cell.angle_beta   90.00
_cell.angle_gamma   90.00
#
_symmetry.space_group_name_H-M   'P 1'
#
loop_
_entity.id
_entity.type
_entity.pdbx_description
1 polymer ?
#
loop_
_entity_poly.entity_id
_entity_poly.type
_entity_poly.pdbx_seq_one_letter_code
_entity_poly.pdbx_strand_id
1 'polypeptide(L)'
;MKCNNRDRWAMDHGGSRQPEIARHQTLVCYLMTLLIFVLLTLQLSFSFAQDYSVPSQWANTSSSLNRNDRIQLAQDVLETLAPMYDSTYGTIDNLNIYENAELFTAVAMHDSLTSSTSNYSTSRDRLSRVLYSPPRVFDAQSGQKLWWSIGAIYAYNAYTDLSFLSDAISIWEEHRQFVISPSDAANGRYPMLNITFPSTCNGASNAGGVLESWYPQPSYLIVDTISTGSYMGLSAYLFAITDNKTYHDAAQLSMMFIQSHLYNDATTNYVESIFYPVTCQLEPNSDTSTVNSGLYLEALSVFAYKTNNDTLIHQADQLALNAMEFSPWNSRNGVVHEASGGPGSVRGVLMRALYGHWTRSAQDSEISKLIKAFLIVQHNNLQNNVRYPGTSTYTSDWKGPPQPSIDLRGQSNALGVLNFAIDLGDSSSSISVPTSSSSTTGPTNTPSATSTPVKHSPSLGPIIGGSIGGFLFVIIVIILSVVFHRRKARNTRSGVQYAVGVHGEGSVVISGGNQDQRPFVEPFPPPFPSITDLSHSSKLRNEVQHLPNMIAQDSLLPPPSASRELQDEHSTYLVPGYSAPSSAPPEYQTVIE
;
A
#
# COMPACT_ATOMS: atom_id res chain seq x y z
N MET A 1 25.07 -27.17 14.49
CA MET A 1 25.43 -28.27 15.41
C MET A 1 26.91 -28.62 15.24
N LYS A 2 27.75 -28.46 16.26
CA LYS A 2 29.19 -28.81 16.21
C LYS A 2 29.39 -30.31 16.43
N CYS A 3 29.34 -31.11 15.37
CA CYS A 3 29.68 -32.54 15.40
C CYS A 3 31.18 -32.78 15.09
N ASN A 4 32.07 -32.00 15.70
CA ASN A 4 33.51 -32.14 15.48
C ASN A 4 34.28 -32.08 16.80
N ASN A 5 34.03 -33.04 17.68
CA ASN A 5 34.82 -33.22 18.90
C ASN A 5 35.25 -34.69 18.98
N ARG A 6 36.04 -35.13 18.00
CA ARG A 6 36.48 -36.53 17.87
C ARG A 6 37.80 -36.82 18.57
N ASP A 7 38.52 -35.79 19.04
CA ASP A 7 39.94 -35.96 19.37
C ASP A 7 40.27 -36.00 20.87
N ARG A 8 39.28 -36.03 21.79
CA ARG A 8 39.55 -35.97 23.24
C ARG A 8 39.28 -37.21 24.09
N TRP A 9 38.82 -38.32 23.51
CA TRP A 9 38.41 -39.51 24.31
C TRP A 9 39.19 -40.79 24.01
N ALA A 10 40.27 -40.73 23.23
CA ALA A 10 41.00 -41.93 22.77
C ALA A 10 42.18 -42.37 23.66
N MET A 11 42.44 -41.73 24.80
CA MET A 11 43.49 -42.16 25.73
C MET A 11 42.89 -42.43 27.11
N ASP A 12 42.39 -43.65 27.36
CA ASP A 12 42.73 -44.33 28.62
C ASP A 12 42.29 -45.80 28.77
N HIS A 13 41.41 -46.37 27.95
CA HIS A 13 40.88 -47.73 28.24
C HIS A 13 41.10 -48.72 27.09
N GLY A 14 42.06 -49.64 27.30
CA GLY A 14 42.38 -50.79 26.45
C GLY A 14 41.29 -51.87 26.46
N GLY A 15 40.12 -51.55 25.90
CA GLY A 15 39.01 -52.48 25.72
C GLY A 15 38.61 -52.63 24.25
N SER A 16 38.79 -53.83 23.70
CA SER A 16 38.65 -54.20 22.28
C SER A 16 37.20 -54.22 21.72
N ARG A 17 36.26 -53.42 22.25
CA ARG A 17 34.85 -53.37 21.82
C ARG A 17 34.30 -51.96 21.49
N GLN A 18 35.15 -50.96 21.23
CA GLN A 18 34.68 -49.60 20.89
C GLN A 18 34.33 -49.25 19.41
N PRO A 19 34.58 -50.06 18.35
CA PRO A 19 34.33 -49.60 16.99
C PRO A 19 32.84 -49.54 16.60
N GLU A 20 31.93 -50.20 17.33
CA GLU A 20 30.50 -50.22 17.00
C GLU A 20 29.77 -48.94 17.43
N ILE A 21 30.10 -48.37 18.60
CA ILE A 21 29.43 -47.15 19.12
C ILE A 21 29.72 -45.93 18.24
N ALA A 22 30.97 -45.80 17.74
CA ALA A 22 31.36 -44.71 16.85
C ALA A 22 30.65 -44.75 15.48
N ARG A 23 30.30 -45.96 15.00
CA ARG A 23 29.53 -46.13 13.76
C ARG A 23 28.07 -45.69 13.92
N HIS A 24 27.45 -45.97 15.07
CA HIS A 24 26.09 -45.53 15.37
C HIS A 24 25.96 -44.01 15.46
N GLN A 25 26.87 -43.33 16.15
CA GLN A 25 26.83 -41.87 16.27
C GLN A 25 26.99 -41.15 14.92
N THR A 26 27.89 -41.67 14.07
CA THR A 26 28.10 -41.12 12.72
C THR A 26 26.85 -41.29 11.86
N LEU A 27 26.21 -42.47 11.91
CA LEU A 27 24.97 -42.75 11.17
C LEU A 27 23.82 -41.84 11.60
N VAL A 28 23.65 -41.61 12.91
CA VAL A 28 22.61 -40.71 13.46
C VAL A 28 22.82 -39.27 12.97
N CYS A 29 24.07 -38.79 12.92
CA CYS A 29 24.36 -37.45 12.40
C CYS A 29 24.04 -37.31 10.90
N TYR A 30 24.35 -38.31 10.09
CA TYR A 30 24.00 -38.31 8.67
C TYR A 30 22.49 -38.36 8.46
N LEU A 31 21.77 -39.18 9.22
CA LEU A 31 20.30 -39.25 9.15
C LEU A 31 19.64 -37.94 9.58
N MET A 32 20.11 -37.29 10.64
CA MET A 32 19.62 -35.97 11.08
C MET A 32 19.89 -34.89 10.02
N THR A 33 21.09 -34.86 9.44
CA THR A 33 21.45 -33.87 8.40
C THR A 33 20.62 -34.10 7.13
N LEU A 34 20.43 -35.36 6.72
CA LEU A 34 19.58 -35.72 5.59
C LEU A 34 18.11 -35.34 5.87
N LEU A 35 17.61 -35.58 7.08
CA LEU A 35 16.25 -35.20 7.47
C LEU A 35 16.06 -33.69 7.41
N ILE A 36 17.00 -32.90 7.95
CA ILE A 36 16.96 -31.43 7.87
C ILE A 36 16.99 -30.97 6.41
N PHE A 37 17.86 -31.56 5.58
CA PHE A 37 17.93 -31.22 4.15
C PHE A 37 16.62 -31.57 3.43
N VAL A 38 16.05 -32.75 3.68
CA VAL A 38 14.75 -33.18 3.12
C VAL A 38 13.63 -32.25 3.57
N LEU A 39 13.58 -31.88 4.86
CA LEU A 39 12.59 -30.94 5.39
C LEU A 39 12.75 -29.54 4.78
N LEU A 40 13.97 -29.04 4.61
CA LEU A 40 14.23 -27.76 3.94
C LEU A 40 13.83 -27.81 2.45
N THR A 41 14.13 -28.90 1.74
CA THR A 41 13.72 -29.06 0.35
C THR A 41 12.21 -29.24 0.19
N LEU A 42 11.54 -29.90 1.14
CA LEU A 42 10.08 -30.02 1.18
C LEU A 42 9.44 -28.66 1.46
N GLN A 43 9.99 -27.87 2.38
CA GLN A 43 9.51 -26.50 2.66
C GLN A 43 9.67 -25.57 1.45
N LEU A 44 10.77 -25.69 0.69
CA LEU A 44 10.97 -24.95 -0.55
C LEU A 44 10.05 -25.42 -1.70
N SER A 45 9.46 -26.62 -1.60
CA SER A 45 8.60 -27.19 -2.65
C SER A 45 7.13 -26.76 -2.52
N PHE A 46 6.73 -26.15 -1.40
CA PHE A 46 5.39 -25.63 -1.17
C PHE A 46 5.38 -24.10 -1.23
N SER A 47 5.94 -23.51 -2.30
CA SER A 47 5.57 -22.15 -2.67
C SER A 47 4.17 -22.21 -3.26
N PHE A 48 3.15 -21.99 -2.43
CA PHE A 48 1.83 -21.63 -2.94
C PHE A 48 2.00 -20.31 -3.68
N ALA A 49 1.91 -20.36 -5.01
CA ALA A 49 1.75 -19.15 -5.78
C ALA A 49 0.48 -18.47 -5.28
N GLN A 50 0.58 -17.18 -4.95
CA GLN A 50 -0.57 -16.39 -4.54
C GLN A 50 -1.59 -16.36 -5.69
N ASP A 51 -2.85 -16.61 -5.35
CA ASP A 51 -3.92 -16.63 -6.35
C ASP A 51 -4.40 -15.21 -6.60
N TYR A 52 -3.87 -14.57 -7.64
CA TYR A 52 -4.32 -13.26 -8.11
C TYR A 52 -5.43 -13.37 -9.18
N SER A 53 -6.09 -14.53 -9.30
CA SER A 53 -7.18 -14.67 -10.26
C SER A 53 -8.37 -13.79 -9.88
N VAL A 54 -8.98 -13.16 -10.89
CA VAL A 54 -10.18 -12.34 -10.69
C VAL A 54 -11.32 -13.25 -10.20
N PRO A 55 -11.87 -13.02 -9.00
CA PRO A 55 -12.89 -13.90 -8.46
C PRO A 55 -14.14 -13.93 -9.34
N SER A 56 -14.60 -15.14 -9.69
CA SER A 56 -15.70 -15.34 -10.65
C SER A 56 -17.05 -14.71 -10.23
N GLN A 57 -17.20 -14.42 -8.93
CA GLN A 57 -18.38 -13.76 -8.37
C GLN A 57 -18.37 -12.22 -8.54
N TRP A 58 -17.23 -11.62 -8.89
CA TRP A 58 -17.17 -10.19 -9.18
C TRP A 58 -17.92 -9.89 -10.48
N ALA A 59 -18.91 -9.00 -10.39
CA ALA A 59 -19.76 -8.67 -11.52
C ALA A 59 -19.15 -7.51 -12.32
N ASN A 60 -19.29 -7.54 -13.65
CA ASN A 60 -18.91 -6.42 -14.53
C ASN A 60 -17.44 -6.00 -14.36
N THR A 61 -16.50 -6.93 -14.50
CA THR A 61 -15.05 -6.68 -14.39
C THR A 61 -14.43 -6.04 -15.65
N SER A 62 -15.24 -5.66 -16.64
CA SER A 62 -14.84 -4.96 -17.86
C SER A 62 -15.79 -3.79 -18.13
N SER A 63 -15.31 -2.75 -18.82
CA SER A 63 -16.12 -1.57 -19.20
C SER A 63 -16.05 -1.36 -20.71
N SER A 64 -17.21 -1.13 -21.33
CA SER A 64 -17.33 -0.83 -22.76
C SER A 64 -17.27 0.67 -23.07
N LEU A 65 -17.24 1.54 -22.05
CA LEU A 65 -17.15 2.99 -22.25
C LEU A 65 -15.82 3.33 -22.92
N ASN A 66 -15.83 4.33 -23.81
CA ASN A 66 -14.59 4.86 -24.34
C ASN A 66 -13.98 5.86 -23.34
N ARG A 67 -12.74 6.31 -23.60
CA ARG A 67 -12.04 7.24 -22.70
C ARG A 67 -12.76 8.58 -22.55
N ASN A 68 -13.31 9.14 -23.62
CA ASN A 68 -14.00 10.44 -23.58
C ASN A 68 -15.29 10.37 -22.76
N ASP A 69 -16.06 9.27 -22.88
CA ASP A 69 -17.24 9.06 -22.06
C ASP A 69 -16.88 9.04 -20.57
N ARG A 70 -15.76 8.38 -20.21
CA ARG A 70 -15.28 8.35 -18.82
C ARG A 70 -14.81 9.70 -18.31
N ILE A 71 -14.13 10.49 -19.15
CA ILE A 71 -13.77 11.87 -18.83
C ILE A 71 -15.02 12.70 -18.56
N GLN A 72 -16.03 12.60 -19.43
CA GLN A 72 -17.28 13.35 -19.26
C GLN A 72 -17.99 12.98 -17.95
N LEU A 73 -18.03 11.70 -17.58
CA LEU A 73 -18.62 11.28 -16.30
C LEU A 73 -17.96 11.95 -15.09
N ALA A 74 -16.63 12.03 -15.07
CA ALA A 74 -15.89 12.69 -14.00
C ALA A 74 -16.08 14.22 -14.03
N GLN A 75 -16.04 14.82 -15.23
CA GLN A 75 -16.25 16.25 -15.44
C GLN A 75 -17.64 16.70 -14.98
N ASP A 76 -18.68 15.94 -15.26
CA ASP A 76 -20.05 16.25 -14.79
C ASP A 76 -20.14 16.31 -13.26
N VAL A 77 -19.39 15.46 -12.54
CA VAL A 77 -19.33 15.49 -11.08
C VAL A 77 -18.60 16.74 -10.59
N LEU A 78 -17.49 17.12 -11.23
CA LEU A 78 -16.78 18.36 -10.94
C LEU A 78 -17.68 19.59 -11.12
N GLU A 79 -18.43 19.66 -12.22
CA GLU A 79 -19.37 20.75 -12.50
C GLU A 79 -20.50 20.82 -11.46
N THR A 80 -20.95 19.65 -10.98
CA THR A 80 -21.96 19.57 -9.91
C THR A 80 -21.42 20.08 -8.57
N LEU A 81 -20.14 19.82 -8.27
CA LEU A 81 -19.50 20.21 -7.00
C LEU A 81 -18.97 21.65 -7.01
N ALA A 82 -18.59 22.19 -8.17
CA ALA A 82 -18.02 23.52 -8.33
C ALA A 82 -18.80 24.65 -7.63
N PRO A 83 -20.14 24.77 -7.76
CA PRO A 83 -20.88 25.84 -7.10
C PRO A 83 -21.04 25.64 -5.58
N MET A 84 -20.64 24.49 -5.02
CA MET A 84 -20.77 24.18 -3.59
C MET A 84 -19.53 24.55 -2.76
N TYR A 85 -18.45 24.99 -3.39
CA TYR A 85 -17.27 25.45 -2.69
C TYR A 85 -17.52 26.78 -1.97
N ASP A 86 -17.25 26.82 -0.66
CA ASP A 86 -17.15 28.07 0.07
C ASP A 86 -15.85 28.78 -0.32
N SER A 87 -15.99 29.87 -1.08
CA SER A 87 -14.88 30.74 -1.46
C SER A 87 -14.14 31.37 -0.28
N THR A 88 -14.66 31.31 0.94
CA THR A 88 -13.98 31.81 2.15
C THR A 88 -12.95 30.80 2.62
N TYR A 89 -13.34 29.54 2.78
CA TYR A 89 -12.53 28.50 3.41
C TYR A 89 -11.86 27.54 2.41
N GLY A 90 -12.29 27.51 1.15
CA GLY A 90 -11.78 26.56 0.15
C GLY A 90 -12.33 25.13 0.29
N THR A 91 -13.37 24.96 1.11
CA THR A 91 -14.02 23.68 1.46
C THR A 91 -15.49 23.67 1.07
N ILE A 92 -16.13 22.50 1.14
CA ILE A 92 -17.58 22.31 1.08
C ILE A 92 -18.07 22.04 2.50
N ASP A 93 -19.01 22.84 3.02
CA ASP A 93 -19.43 22.83 4.44
C ASP A 93 -19.95 21.49 4.97
N ASN A 94 -20.59 20.69 4.12
CA ASN A 94 -21.16 19.38 4.50
C ASN A 94 -20.16 18.23 4.38
N LEU A 95 -18.94 18.52 3.94
CA LEU A 95 -17.83 17.57 3.95
C LEU A 95 -16.92 17.90 5.13
N ASN A 96 -16.45 16.87 5.84
CA ASN A 96 -15.41 17.05 6.84
C ASN A 96 -14.07 17.40 6.16
N ILE A 97 -13.06 17.74 6.97
CA ILE A 97 -11.76 18.20 6.45
C ILE A 97 -11.01 17.12 5.65
N TYR A 98 -11.14 15.84 6.01
CA TYR A 98 -10.53 14.71 5.30
C TYR A 98 -11.24 14.46 3.95
N GLU A 99 -12.57 14.50 3.92
CA GLU A 99 -13.38 14.39 2.71
C GLU A 99 -13.09 15.55 1.74
N ASN A 100 -12.86 16.76 2.25
CA ASN A 100 -12.44 17.90 1.44
C ASN A 100 -11.03 17.75 0.86
N ALA A 101 -10.09 17.22 1.65
CA ALA A 101 -8.72 16.95 1.20
C ALA A 101 -8.68 15.87 0.11
N GLU A 102 -9.49 14.81 0.26
CA GLU A 102 -9.62 13.77 -0.76
C GLU A 102 -10.30 14.33 -2.02
N LEU A 103 -11.32 15.17 -1.89
CA LEU A 103 -11.91 15.88 -3.04
C LEU A 103 -10.88 16.75 -3.75
N PHE A 104 -10.07 17.51 -3.01
CA PHE A 104 -8.98 18.30 -3.58
C PHE A 104 -7.98 17.43 -4.34
N THR A 105 -7.60 16.28 -3.76
CA THR A 105 -6.73 15.29 -4.41
C THR A 105 -7.36 14.76 -5.70
N ALA A 106 -8.65 14.39 -5.67
CA ALA A 106 -9.36 13.88 -6.83
C ALA A 106 -9.48 14.94 -7.95
N VAL A 107 -9.66 16.22 -7.64
CA VAL A 107 -9.64 17.31 -8.63
C VAL A 107 -8.27 17.39 -9.33
N ALA A 108 -7.18 17.39 -8.56
CA ALA A 108 -5.83 17.41 -9.13
C ALA A 108 -5.54 16.16 -9.98
N MET A 109 -6.00 14.99 -9.54
CA MET A 109 -5.89 13.75 -10.31
C MET A 109 -6.67 13.82 -11.62
N HIS A 110 -7.87 14.41 -11.63
CA HIS A 110 -8.64 14.59 -12.87
C HIS A 110 -7.83 15.37 -13.91
N ASP A 111 -7.29 16.52 -13.51
CA ASP A 111 -6.48 17.37 -14.39
C ASP A 111 -5.23 16.64 -14.89
N SER A 112 -4.54 15.91 -14.01
CA SER A 112 -3.38 15.07 -14.39
C SER A 112 -3.75 14.01 -15.44
N LEU A 113 -4.82 13.25 -15.20
CA LEU A 113 -5.24 12.14 -16.06
C LEU A 113 -5.82 12.62 -17.39
N THR A 114 -6.40 13.80 -17.44
CA THR A 114 -6.95 14.41 -18.66
C THR A 114 -5.94 15.29 -19.39
N SER A 115 -4.75 15.51 -18.81
CA SER A 115 -3.78 16.51 -19.28
C SER A 115 -4.41 17.91 -19.40
N SER A 116 -5.32 18.24 -18.47
CA SER A 116 -5.99 19.53 -18.36
C SER A 116 -5.35 20.38 -17.27
N THR A 117 -5.55 21.69 -17.35
CA THR A 117 -5.24 22.65 -16.28
C THR A 117 -6.46 23.47 -15.86
N SER A 118 -7.67 23.01 -16.23
CA SER A 118 -8.93 23.74 -16.03
C SER A 118 -9.20 24.06 -14.57
N ASN A 119 -8.74 23.22 -13.64
CA ASN A 119 -8.96 23.40 -12.22
C ASN A 119 -7.77 24.02 -11.49
N TYR A 120 -6.69 24.44 -12.19
CA TYR A 120 -5.48 24.99 -11.56
C TYR A 120 -5.78 26.15 -10.60
N SER A 121 -6.48 27.19 -11.06
CA SER A 121 -6.76 28.37 -10.23
C SER A 121 -7.60 28.02 -9.01
N THR A 122 -8.59 27.14 -9.19
CA THR A 122 -9.46 26.65 -8.12
C THR A 122 -8.65 25.84 -7.11
N SER A 123 -7.81 24.91 -7.56
CA SER A 123 -6.92 24.11 -6.73
C SER A 123 -5.97 24.98 -5.92
N ARG A 124 -5.38 26.00 -6.55
CA ARG A 124 -4.42 26.90 -5.90
C ARG A 124 -5.09 27.76 -4.83
N ASP A 125 -6.24 28.35 -5.16
CA ASP A 125 -7.05 29.17 -4.26
C ASP A 125 -7.55 28.34 -3.07
N ARG A 126 -8.09 27.14 -3.31
CA ARG A 126 -8.57 26.24 -2.25
C ARG A 126 -7.47 25.87 -1.26
N LEU A 127 -6.32 25.39 -1.75
CA LEU A 127 -5.22 24.99 -0.86
C LEU A 127 -4.69 26.20 -0.08
N SER A 128 -4.54 27.37 -0.72
CA SER A 128 -4.13 28.60 -0.03
C SER A 128 -5.11 28.98 1.08
N ARG A 129 -6.42 28.93 0.82
CA ARG A 129 -7.44 29.25 1.84
C ARG A 129 -7.39 28.28 2.99
N VAL A 130 -7.30 26.98 2.72
CA VAL A 130 -7.26 25.98 3.78
C VAL A 130 -6.02 26.15 4.67
N LEU A 131 -4.84 26.37 4.08
CA LEU A 131 -3.59 26.51 4.83
C LEU A 131 -3.46 27.83 5.61
N TYR A 132 -4.04 28.92 5.10
CA TYR A 132 -3.84 30.27 5.66
C TYR A 132 -5.10 30.92 6.26
N SER A 133 -6.25 30.25 6.22
CA SER A 133 -7.46 30.75 6.88
C SER A 133 -7.33 30.73 8.41
N PRO A 134 -8.08 31.58 9.13
CA PRO A 134 -8.16 31.57 10.59
C PRO A 134 -8.45 30.15 11.15
N PRO A 135 -8.20 29.89 12.44
CA PRO A 135 -8.06 28.54 13.04
C PRO A 135 -9.33 27.65 13.04
N ARG A 136 -10.33 27.95 12.20
CA ARG A 136 -11.54 27.14 12.02
C ARG A 136 -11.32 25.89 11.16
N VAL A 137 -10.36 25.88 10.23
CA VAL A 137 -10.27 24.81 9.22
C VAL A 137 -9.53 23.57 9.73
N PHE A 138 -8.44 23.78 10.45
CA PHE A 138 -7.68 22.72 11.09
C PHE A 138 -7.88 22.77 12.59
N ASP A 139 -8.25 21.65 13.18
CA ASP A 139 -8.21 21.50 14.62
C ASP A 139 -6.79 21.10 15.09
N ALA A 140 -6.64 20.92 16.39
CA ALA A 140 -6.34 19.60 16.94
C ALA A 140 -5.27 18.68 16.36
N GLN A 141 -5.52 18.23 15.15
CA GLN A 141 -5.09 16.92 14.70
C GLN A 141 -4.01 17.08 13.64
N SER A 142 -2.89 16.41 13.87
CA SER A 142 -1.74 16.42 12.97
C SER A 142 -2.08 15.74 11.63
N GLY A 143 -3.00 14.77 11.62
CA GLY A 143 -3.40 14.06 10.41
C GLY A 143 -4.04 14.94 9.32
N GLN A 144 -4.73 16.03 9.69
CA GLN A 144 -5.57 16.78 8.75
C GLN A 144 -4.76 17.50 7.67
N LYS A 145 -3.74 18.26 8.05
CA LYS A 145 -2.86 18.95 7.09
C LYS A 145 -2.09 17.97 6.22
N LEU A 146 -1.70 16.81 6.76
CA LEU A 146 -0.99 15.79 6.01
C LEU A 146 -1.82 15.28 4.82
N TRP A 147 -3.14 15.16 4.94
CA TRP A 147 -3.99 14.79 3.80
C TRP A 147 -3.97 15.82 2.68
N TRP A 148 -4.05 17.12 3.03
CA TRP A 148 -3.94 18.20 2.06
C TRP A 148 -2.57 18.24 1.38
N SER A 149 -1.52 17.86 2.09
CA SER A 149 -0.17 17.78 1.51
C SER A 149 -0.04 16.68 0.45
N ILE A 150 -0.73 15.55 0.61
CA ILE A 150 -0.80 14.52 -0.44
C ILE A 150 -1.50 15.09 -1.66
N GLY A 151 -2.64 15.77 -1.48
CA GLY A 151 -3.31 16.48 -2.58
C GLY A 151 -2.41 17.53 -3.26
N ALA A 152 -1.56 18.22 -2.48
CA ALA A 152 -0.60 19.18 -3.02
C ALA A 152 0.48 18.49 -3.88
N ILE A 153 0.93 17.28 -3.52
CA ILE A 153 1.81 16.48 -4.38
C ILE A 153 1.11 16.13 -5.70
N TYR A 154 -0.16 15.71 -5.67
CA TYR A 154 -0.92 15.45 -6.90
C TYR A 154 -1.13 16.71 -7.74
N ALA A 155 -1.38 17.86 -7.12
CA ALA A 155 -1.49 19.14 -7.82
C ALA A 155 -0.14 19.57 -8.43
N TYR A 156 0.97 19.37 -7.72
CA TYR A 156 2.30 19.57 -8.28
C TYR A 156 2.53 18.69 -9.53
N ASN A 157 2.12 17.42 -9.49
CA ASN A 157 2.24 16.53 -10.65
C ASN A 157 1.34 16.96 -11.82
N ALA A 158 0.12 17.44 -11.54
CA ALA A 158 -0.81 17.91 -12.56
C ALA A 158 -0.35 19.21 -13.24
N TYR A 159 0.24 20.13 -12.46
CA TYR A 159 0.47 21.51 -12.89
C TYR A 159 1.93 21.91 -13.03
N THR A 160 2.85 21.08 -12.54
CA THR A 160 4.31 21.35 -12.47
C THR A 160 4.68 22.65 -11.74
N ASP A 161 3.79 23.12 -10.86
CA ASP A 161 3.96 24.36 -10.09
C ASP A 161 4.60 24.08 -8.73
N LEU A 162 5.82 24.59 -8.55
CA LEU A 162 6.64 24.42 -7.34
C LEU A 162 5.98 24.97 -6.06
N SER A 163 4.99 25.85 -6.15
CA SER A 163 4.26 26.33 -4.97
C SER A 163 3.53 25.20 -4.25
N PHE A 164 2.92 24.26 -4.98
CA PHE A 164 2.28 23.09 -4.36
C PHE A 164 3.30 22.17 -3.68
N LEU A 165 4.47 21.98 -4.29
CA LEU A 165 5.55 21.21 -3.68
C LEU A 165 6.11 21.92 -2.43
N SER A 166 6.24 23.25 -2.46
CA SER A 166 6.65 24.07 -1.33
C SER A 166 5.68 23.94 -0.16
N ASP A 167 4.37 23.94 -0.42
CA ASP A 167 3.34 23.75 0.61
C ASP A 167 3.45 22.35 1.23
N ALA A 168 3.63 21.32 0.40
CA ALA A 168 3.79 19.95 0.87
C ALA A 168 5.04 19.79 1.77
N ILE A 169 6.18 20.39 1.37
CA ILE A 169 7.40 20.42 2.18
C ILE A 169 7.17 21.16 3.50
N SER A 170 6.51 22.32 3.47
CA SER A 170 6.23 23.12 4.67
C SER A 170 5.37 22.34 5.66
N ILE A 171 4.34 21.64 5.19
CA ILE A 171 3.51 20.77 6.03
C ILE A 171 4.35 19.62 6.61
N TRP A 172 5.22 19.00 5.81
CA TRP A 172 6.11 17.94 6.31
C TRP A 172 7.02 18.44 7.44
N GLU A 173 7.64 19.61 7.26
CA GLU A 173 8.52 20.24 8.27
C GLU A 173 7.75 20.67 9.53
N GLU A 174 6.48 21.06 9.39
CA GLU A 174 5.61 21.30 10.54
C GLU A 174 5.36 19.99 11.32
N HIS A 175 5.13 18.88 10.62
CA HIS A 175 4.66 17.63 11.24
C HIS A 175 5.77 16.73 11.77
N ARG A 176 7.02 16.91 11.33
CA ARG A 176 8.17 16.15 11.86
C ARG A 176 8.32 16.27 13.38
N GLN A 177 7.84 17.36 13.97
CA GLN A 177 7.90 17.58 15.42
C GLN A 177 6.86 16.77 16.20
N PHE A 178 5.95 16.06 15.51
CA PHE A 178 4.95 15.14 16.07
C PHE A 178 5.34 13.66 15.90
N VAL A 179 6.51 13.40 15.32
CA VAL A 179 7.04 12.05 15.11
C VAL A 179 7.81 11.63 16.36
N ILE A 180 7.52 10.44 16.90
CA ILE A 180 8.33 9.83 17.94
C ILE A 180 9.72 9.52 17.35
N SER A 181 10.73 10.29 17.74
CA SER A 181 12.09 10.07 17.25
C SER A 181 12.70 8.80 17.85
N PRO A 182 13.78 8.23 17.25
CA PRO A 182 14.50 7.12 17.85
C PRO A 182 15.00 7.41 19.27
N SER A 183 15.40 8.66 19.56
CA SER A 183 15.79 9.08 20.91
C SER A 183 14.61 9.15 21.88
N ASP A 184 13.44 9.61 21.43
CA ASP A 184 12.24 9.67 22.27
C ASP A 184 11.79 8.25 22.64
N ALA A 185 11.78 7.36 21.65
CA ALA A 185 11.51 5.94 21.86
C ALA A 185 12.52 5.30 22.82
N ALA A 186 13.83 5.50 22.62
CA ALA A 186 14.85 4.92 23.50
C ALA A 186 14.74 5.41 24.96
N ASN A 187 14.39 6.68 25.15
CA ASN A 187 14.22 7.28 26.47
C ASN A 187 12.85 7.02 27.10
N GLY A 188 11.90 6.49 26.32
CA GLY A 188 10.52 6.26 26.77
C GLY A 188 9.79 7.56 27.15
N ARG A 189 10.10 8.66 26.47
CA ARG A 189 9.56 10.01 26.77
C ARG A 189 9.42 10.83 25.51
N TYR A 190 8.34 11.60 25.42
CA TYR A 190 8.12 12.53 24.31
C TYR A 190 8.34 13.98 24.76
N PRO A 191 9.20 14.79 24.14
CA PRO A 191 9.62 16.09 24.70
C PRO A 191 8.47 17.09 24.93
N MET A 192 7.42 17.04 24.11
CA MET A 192 6.29 17.97 24.20
C MET A 192 5.24 17.55 25.24
N LEU A 193 5.33 16.32 25.76
CA LEU A 193 4.33 15.73 26.64
C LEU A 193 4.99 15.23 27.93
N ASN A 194 4.42 15.56 29.08
CA ASN A 194 4.91 15.05 30.36
C ASN A 194 4.42 13.60 30.61
N ILE A 195 4.68 12.70 29.66
CA ILE A 195 4.23 11.31 29.66
C ILE A 195 5.43 10.39 29.40
N THR A 196 5.45 9.27 30.11
CA THR A 196 6.42 8.19 29.90
C THR A 196 5.74 6.99 29.24
N PHE A 197 6.46 6.28 28.39
CA PHE A 197 6.03 5.04 27.75
C PHE A 197 7.19 4.04 27.67
N PRO A 198 6.93 2.73 27.53
CA PRO A 198 7.98 1.73 27.33
C PRO A 198 8.87 2.05 26.13
N SER A 199 10.18 1.82 26.26
CA SER A 199 11.11 2.08 25.15
C SER A 199 10.89 1.18 23.93
N THR A 200 10.28 0.02 24.17
CA THR A 200 9.82 -0.93 23.16
C THR A 200 8.46 -1.49 23.55
N CYS A 201 7.63 -1.76 22.56
CA CYS A 201 6.37 -2.50 22.70
C CYS A 201 6.49 -3.83 21.95
N ASN A 202 6.26 -4.95 22.65
CA ASN A 202 6.41 -6.30 22.10
C ASN A 202 7.77 -6.57 21.41
N GLY A 203 8.84 -5.94 21.91
CA GLY A 203 10.19 -6.04 21.35
C GLY A 203 10.48 -5.12 20.16
N ALA A 204 9.50 -4.36 19.67
CA ALA A 204 9.66 -3.38 18.61
C ALA A 204 9.72 -1.94 19.15
N SER A 205 10.44 -1.06 18.44
CA SER A 205 10.58 0.35 18.82
C SER A 205 9.31 1.15 18.49
N ASN A 206 8.98 2.14 19.33
CA ASN A 206 7.90 3.11 19.07
C ASN A 206 8.30 4.24 18.10
N ALA A 207 9.55 4.24 17.63
CA ALA A 207 10.05 5.29 16.74
C ALA A 207 9.33 5.27 15.37
N GLY A 208 9.02 6.45 14.84
CA GLY A 208 8.33 6.63 13.55
C GLY A 208 6.82 6.79 13.64
N GLY A 209 6.22 6.48 14.79
CA GLY A 209 4.82 6.78 15.05
C GLY A 209 4.56 8.28 15.12
N VAL A 210 3.44 8.73 14.56
CA VAL A 210 3.05 10.14 14.52
C VAL A 210 1.85 10.37 15.42
N LEU A 211 1.94 11.36 16.30
CA LEU A 211 0.86 11.67 17.25
C LEU A 211 -0.38 12.17 16.53
N GLU A 212 -1.56 11.63 16.87
CA GLU A 212 -2.84 12.04 16.27
C GLU A 212 -3.13 13.53 16.52
N SER A 213 -2.89 13.99 17.75
CA SER A 213 -3.24 15.34 18.21
C SER A 213 -2.06 16.07 18.84
N TRP A 214 -2.01 17.40 18.66
CA TRP A 214 -1.07 18.28 19.36
C TRP A 214 -1.52 18.63 20.78
N TYR A 215 -2.79 18.40 21.14
CA TYR A 215 -3.22 18.71 22.49
C TYR A 215 -2.66 17.69 23.47
N PRO A 216 -1.87 18.15 24.47
CA PRO A 216 -1.41 17.29 25.54
C PRO A 216 -2.63 16.81 26.31
N GLN A 217 -3.07 15.60 26.02
CA GLN A 217 -4.00 14.91 26.87
C GLN A 217 -3.16 14.27 27.97
N PRO A 218 -3.28 14.75 29.22
CA PRO A 218 -2.28 14.46 30.27
C PRO A 218 -2.16 12.97 30.62
N SER A 219 -3.06 12.13 30.12
CA SER A 219 -3.14 10.70 30.43
C SER A 219 -2.88 9.77 29.25
N TYR A 220 -2.76 10.25 28.01
CA TYR A 220 -2.55 9.36 26.86
C TYR A 220 -1.68 9.94 25.76
N LEU A 221 -0.84 9.06 25.19
CA LEU A 221 -0.12 9.26 23.95
C LEU A 221 -0.84 8.42 22.90
N ILE A 222 -1.43 9.06 21.89
CA ILE A 222 -2.13 8.36 20.80
C ILE A 222 -1.31 8.52 19.53
N VAL A 223 -1.03 7.39 18.89
CA VAL A 223 -0.49 7.31 17.53
C VAL A 223 -1.53 6.61 16.68
N ASP A 224 -1.80 7.14 15.49
CA ASP A 224 -2.77 6.57 14.58
C ASP A 224 -2.21 6.35 13.17
N THR A 225 -2.89 5.51 12.40
CA THR A 225 -2.54 5.23 11.01
C THR A 225 -2.83 6.42 10.10
N ILE A 226 -3.83 7.25 10.42
CA ILE A 226 -4.14 8.41 9.59
C ILE A 226 -2.95 9.38 9.59
N SER A 227 -2.41 9.74 10.76
CA SER A 227 -1.25 10.63 10.84
C SER A 227 0.03 9.93 10.39
N THR A 228 0.27 8.70 10.87
CA THR A 228 1.51 7.97 10.57
C THR A 228 1.61 7.57 9.09
N GLY A 229 0.52 7.05 8.52
CA GLY A 229 0.43 6.66 7.11
C GLY A 229 0.51 7.85 6.16
N SER A 230 -0.14 8.97 6.49
CA SER A 230 -0.05 10.18 5.67
C SER A 230 1.35 10.81 5.72
N TYR A 231 1.98 10.85 6.90
CA TYR A 231 3.36 11.32 7.03
C TYR A 231 4.35 10.41 6.30
N MET A 232 4.17 9.09 6.38
CA MET A 232 4.93 8.11 5.60
C MET A 232 4.76 8.36 4.10
N GLY A 233 3.52 8.54 3.62
CA GLY A 233 3.20 8.79 2.22
C GLY A 233 3.83 10.08 1.71
N LEU A 234 3.69 11.17 2.45
CA LEU A 234 4.31 12.45 2.12
C LEU A 234 5.83 12.33 2.06
N SER A 235 6.44 11.65 3.05
CA SER A 235 7.88 11.38 3.06
C SER A 235 8.31 10.56 1.84
N ALA A 236 7.57 9.52 1.47
CA ALA A 236 7.87 8.69 0.31
C ALA A 236 7.77 9.49 -1.00
N TYR A 237 6.74 10.32 -1.17
CA TYR A 237 6.59 11.20 -2.32
C TYR A 237 7.70 12.24 -2.41
N LEU A 238 8.02 12.92 -1.32
CA LEU A 238 9.09 13.90 -1.28
C LEU A 238 10.45 13.25 -1.56
N PHE A 239 10.70 12.04 -1.04
CA PHE A 239 11.89 11.27 -1.41
C PHE A 239 11.90 10.93 -2.91
N ALA A 240 10.76 10.48 -3.46
CA ALA A 240 10.66 10.15 -4.87
C ALA A 240 10.98 11.34 -5.78
N ILE A 241 10.50 12.54 -5.41
CA ILE A 241 10.67 13.78 -6.17
C ILE A 241 12.08 14.36 -6.00
N THR A 242 12.66 14.31 -4.80
CA THR A 242 13.86 15.10 -4.45
C THR A 242 15.14 14.29 -4.30
N ASP A 243 15.05 12.95 -4.23
CA ASP A 243 16.13 12.04 -3.83
C ASP A 243 16.77 12.38 -2.46
N ASN A 244 16.09 13.16 -1.61
CA ASN A 244 16.63 13.56 -0.31
C ASN A 244 16.52 12.43 0.71
N LYS A 245 17.65 12.02 1.27
CA LYS A 245 17.76 10.94 2.25
C LYS A 245 16.95 11.20 3.53
N THR A 246 16.76 12.46 3.92
CA THR A 246 15.95 12.81 5.10
C THR A 246 14.51 12.30 4.96
N TYR A 247 13.91 12.48 3.77
CA TYR A 247 12.56 11.98 3.50
C TYR A 247 12.52 10.46 3.37
N HIS A 248 13.57 9.86 2.78
CA HIS A 248 13.71 8.39 2.76
C HIS A 248 13.70 7.80 4.17
N ASP A 249 14.55 8.33 5.06
CA ASP A 249 14.71 7.81 6.42
C ASP A 249 13.42 7.99 7.24
N ALA A 250 12.72 9.10 7.05
CA ALA A 250 11.42 9.33 7.67
C ALA A 250 10.36 8.34 7.18
N ALA A 251 10.25 8.12 5.86
CA ALA A 251 9.32 7.15 5.30
C ALA A 251 9.61 5.73 5.81
N GLN A 252 10.89 5.33 5.83
CA GLN A 252 11.31 4.03 6.34
C GLN A 252 10.96 3.87 7.82
N LEU A 253 11.19 4.89 8.65
CA LEU A 253 10.94 4.82 10.08
C LEU A 253 9.45 4.68 10.38
N SER A 254 8.59 5.48 9.74
CA SER A 254 7.13 5.36 9.90
C SER A 254 6.57 4.06 9.32
N MET A 255 7.14 3.55 8.22
CA MET A 255 6.81 2.22 7.70
C MET A 255 7.09 1.12 8.73
N MET A 256 8.28 1.14 9.35
CA MET A 256 8.65 0.15 10.37
C MET A 256 7.74 0.22 11.59
N PHE A 257 7.30 1.43 11.98
CA PHE A 257 6.32 1.60 13.04
C PHE A 257 4.98 0.93 12.69
N ILE A 258 4.41 1.24 11.52
CA ILE A 258 3.14 0.65 11.07
C ILE A 258 3.26 -0.87 11.02
N GLN A 259 4.32 -1.40 10.43
CA GLN A 259 4.56 -2.85 10.36
C GLN A 259 4.64 -3.52 11.72
N SER A 260 5.20 -2.84 12.72
CA SER A 260 5.45 -3.43 14.03
C SER A 260 4.24 -3.35 14.97
N HIS A 261 3.41 -2.31 14.83
CA HIS A 261 2.39 -2.00 15.84
C HIS A 261 0.98 -1.91 15.30
N LEU A 262 0.81 -1.59 14.01
CA LEU A 262 -0.50 -1.34 13.39
C LEU A 262 -0.87 -2.36 12.32
N TYR A 263 0.10 -3.10 11.77
CA TYR A 263 -0.15 -4.13 10.76
C TYR A 263 -0.50 -5.46 11.43
N ASN A 264 -1.69 -5.97 11.17
CA ASN A 264 -2.18 -7.22 11.75
C ASN A 264 -1.86 -8.42 10.83
N ASP A 265 -0.69 -9.03 11.03
CA ASP A 265 -0.20 -10.16 10.21
C ASP A 265 -0.84 -11.51 10.53
N ALA A 266 -1.49 -11.64 11.70
CA ALA A 266 -1.84 -12.93 12.27
C ALA A 266 -3.11 -13.55 11.67
N THR A 267 -4.05 -12.74 11.17
CA THR A 267 -5.36 -13.26 10.73
C THR A 267 -5.92 -12.60 9.47
N THR A 268 -5.64 -11.32 9.23
CA THR A 268 -6.41 -10.54 8.25
C THR A 268 -5.59 -9.62 7.36
N ASN A 269 -4.30 -9.37 7.67
CA ASN A 269 -3.38 -8.57 6.85
C ASN A 269 -3.90 -7.17 6.49
N TYR A 270 -4.58 -6.51 7.42
CA TYR A 270 -4.95 -5.09 7.30
C TYR A 270 -4.22 -4.24 8.32
N VAL A 271 -4.32 -2.92 8.14
CA VAL A 271 -3.76 -1.92 9.04
C VAL A 271 -4.83 -1.40 10.01
N GLU A 272 -4.54 -1.52 11.30
CA GLU A 272 -5.33 -1.04 12.43
C GLU A 272 -5.32 0.49 12.51
N SER A 273 -6.26 1.07 13.25
CA SER A 273 -6.39 2.53 13.34
C SER A 273 -5.44 3.15 14.38
N ILE A 274 -5.58 2.75 15.65
CA ILE A 274 -5.00 3.45 16.79
C ILE A 274 -4.10 2.53 17.61
N PHE A 275 -2.95 3.06 18.03
CA PHE A 275 -2.02 2.44 18.94
C PHE A 275 -1.70 3.37 20.11
N TYR A 276 -1.62 2.79 21.31
CA TYR A 276 -1.30 3.49 22.55
C TYR A 276 0.11 3.09 23.01
N PRO A 277 1.17 3.89 22.74
CA PRO A 277 2.52 3.51 23.15
C PRO A 277 2.68 3.38 24.66
N VAL A 278 1.87 4.07 25.47
CA VAL A 278 1.90 3.98 26.94
C VAL A 278 1.57 2.57 27.43
N THR A 279 0.60 1.92 26.81
CA THR A 279 0.11 0.58 27.22
C THR A 279 0.59 -0.53 26.30
N CYS A 280 1.22 -0.20 25.17
CA CYS A 280 1.59 -1.12 24.10
C CYS A 280 0.39 -1.93 23.59
N GLN A 281 -0.78 -1.29 23.53
CA GLN A 281 -2.02 -1.91 23.05
C GLN A 281 -2.54 -1.18 21.82
N LEU A 282 -3.11 -1.96 20.91
CA LEU A 282 -4.04 -1.45 19.92
C LEU A 282 -5.33 -1.01 20.60
N GLU A 283 -6.04 -0.07 19.99
CA GLU A 283 -7.38 0.26 20.44
C GLU A 283 -8.32 -0.95 20.33
N PRO A 284 -9.00 -1.35 21.42
CA PRO A 284 -9.98 -2.41 21.34
C PRO A 284 -11.13 -2.00 20.41
N ASN A 285 -11.44 -2.85 19.44
CA ASN A 285 -12.44 -2.55 18.41
C ASN A 285 -12.08 -1.31 17.57
N SER A 286 -10.78 -1.10 17.33
CA SER A 286 -10.28 -0.14 16.35
C SER A 286 -11.10 -0.23 15.06
N ASP A 287 -11.47 0.93 14.52
CA ASP A 287 -12.21 1.00 13.27
C ASP A 287 -11.42 0.29 12.16
N THR A 288 -11.93 -0.85 11.70
CA THR A 288 -11.42 -1.52 10.50
C THR A 288 -11.90 -0.73 9.30
N SER A 289 -11.29 0.43 9.05
CA SER A 289 -11.62 1.27 7.90
C SER A 289 -10.64 1.01 6.75
N THR A 290 -11.16 1.04 5.52
CA THR A 290 -10.37 0.93 4.30
C THR A 290 -9.29 2.02 4.21
N VAL A 291 -9.50 3.17 4.86
CA VAL A 291 -8.58 4.31 4.86
C VAL A 291 -7.20 3.95 5.40
N ASN A 292 -7.14 3.15 6.47
CA ASN A 292 -5.90 2.82 7.15
C ASN A 292 -4.99 2.01 6.24
N SER A 293 -5.56 0.97 5.63
CA SER A 293 -4.83 0.14 4.66
C SER A 293 -4.57 0.87 3.35
N GLY A 294 -5.48 1.77 2.93
CA GLY A 294 -5.27 2.62 1.76
C GLY A 294 -4.07 3.57 1.91
N LEU A 295 -3.99 4.32 3.02
CA LEU A 295 -2.86 5.23 3.28
C LEU A 295 -1.54 4.48 3.35
N TYR A 296 -1.50 3.35 4.05
CA TYR A 296 -0.28 2.54 4.12
C TYR A 296 0.08 1.92 2.77
N LEU A 297 -0.88 1.37 2.02
CA LEU A 297 -0.64 0.80 0.69
C LEU A 297 -0.10 1.86 -0.27
N GLU A 298 -0.67 3.05 -0.28
CA GLU A 298 -0.19 4.14 -1.12
C GLU A 298 1.26 4.50 -0.79
N ALA A 299 1.54 4.76 0.49
CA ALA A 299 2.87 5.13 0.96
C ALA A 299 3.90 4.02 0.67
N LEU A 300 3.53 2.76 0.95
CA LEU A 300 4.37 1.59 0.73
C LEU A 300 4.66 1.42 -0.76
N SER A 301 3.67 1.59 -1.62
CA SER A 301 3.85 1.49 -3.08
C SER A 301 4.85 2.53 -3.58
N VAL A 302 4.68 3.81 -3.21
CA VAL A 302 5.62 4.87 -3.60
C VAL A 302 7.04 4.53 -3.15
N PHE A 303 7.19 4.14 -1.89
CA PHE A 303 8.49 3.87 -1.28
C PHE A 303 9.17 2.63 -1.87
N ALA A 304 8.42 1.53 -2.04
CA ALA A 304 8.91 0.25 -2.55
C ALA A 304 9.44 0.38 -4.00
N TYR A 305 8.66 1.01 -4.87
CA TYR A 305 9.06 1.21 -6.27
C TYR A 305 10.20 2.22 -6.40
N LYS A 306 10.20 3.31 -5.62
CA LYS A 306 11.31 4.27 -5.64
C LYS A 306 12.64 3.64 -5.19
N THR A 307 12.59 2.69 -4.25
CA THR A 307 13.78 1.99 -3.73
C THR A 307 14.12 0.71 -4.49
N ASN A 308 13.30 0.29 -5.47
CA ASN A 308 13.41 -1.01 -6.16
C ASN A 308 13.55 -2.19 -5.18
N ASN A 309 12.71 -2.21 -4.14
CA ASN A 309 12.76 -3.23 -3.10
C ASN A 309 11.66 -4.28 -3.32
N ASP A 310 12.02 -5.40 -3.95
CA ASP A 310 11.09 -6.50 -4.28
C ASP A 310 10.33 -7.04 -3.07
N THR A 311 10.94 -7.06 -1.89
CA THR A 311 10.26 -7.49 -0.65
C THR A 311 9.11 -6.55 -0.30
N LEU A 312 9.33 -5.24 -0.41
CA LEU A 312 8.29 -4.25 -0.13
C LEU A 312 7.23 -4.20 -1.24
N ILE A 313 7.62 -4.44 -2.50
CA ILE A 313 6.67 -4.57 -3.62
C ILE A 313 5.75 -5.77 -3.36
N HIS A 314 6.31 -6.93 -3.02
CA HIS A 314 5.52 -8.10 -2.67
C HIS A 314 4.61 -7.85 -1.45
N GLN A 315 5.09 -7.10 -0.45
CA GLN A 315 4.24 -6.71 0.68
C GLN A 315 3.07 -5.81 0.24
N ALA A 316 3.30 -4.87 -0.68
CA ALA A 316 2.24 -4.04 -1.25
C ALA A 316 1.25 -4.89 -2.07
N ASP A 317 1.71 -5.88 -2.84
CA ASP A 317 0.84 -6.83 -3.56
C ASP A 317 -0.05 -7.62 -2.60
N GLN A 318 0.52 -8.09 -1.48
CA GLN A 318 -0.24 -8.80 -0.46
C GLN A 318 -1.28 -7.90 0.20
N LEU A 319 -0.90 -6.70 0.59
CA LEU A 319 -1.84 -5.75 1.19
C LEU A 319 -2.97 -5.38 0.23
N ALA A 320 -2.67 -5.17 -1.06
CA ALA A 320 -3.66 -4.91 -2.09
C ALA A 320 -4.64 -6.08 -2.26
N LEU A 321 -4.13 -7.32 -2.37
CA LEU A 321 -4.94 -8.54 -2.46
C LEU A 321 -5.87 -8.66 -1.24
N ASN A 322 -5.31 -8.58 -0.03
CA ASN A 322 -6.08 -8.71 1.20
C ASN A 322 -7.15 -7.61 1.31
N ALA A 323 -6.83 -6.37 0.96
CA ALA A 323 -7.80 -5.28 0.99
C ALA A 323 -8.97 -5.47 0.00
N MET A 324 -8.76 -6.11 -1.15
CA MET A 324 -9.81 -6.42 -2.13
C MET A 324 -10.65 -7.65 -1.73
N GLU A 325 -10.09 -8.57 -0.93
CA GLU A 325 -10.76 -9.79 -0.49
C GLU A 325 -11.38 -9.69 0.92
N PHE A 326 -11.03 -8.66 1.69
CA PHE A 326 -11.49 -8.50 3.06
C PHE A 326 -13.01 -8.28 3.09
N SER A 327 -13.76 -9.31 3.47
CA SER A 327 -15.22 -9.32 3.40
C SER A 327 -15.92 -8.25 4.25
N PRO A 328 -15.35 -7.74 5.36
CA PRO A 328 -15.93 -6.59 6.05
C PRO A 328 -15.93 -5.30 5.23
N TRP A 329 -15.08 -5.18 4.21
CA TRP A 329 -15.05 -4.03 3.29
C TRP A 329 -15.68 -4.33 1.95
N ASN A 330 -15.75 -5.59 1.54
CA ASN A 330 -16.11 -5.96 0.18
C ASN A 330 -17.26 -6.93 0.18
N SER A 331 -18.29 -6.61 -0.60
CA SER A 331 -19.38 -7.55 -0.81
C SER A 331 -18.88 -8.72 -1.66
N ARG A 332 -19.65 -9.80 -1.70
CA ARG A 332 -19.31 -10.97 -2.51
C ARG A 332 -19.14 -10.63 -4.00
N ASN A 333 -19.86 -9.65 -4.53
CA ASN A 333 -19.72 -9.19 -5.92
C ASN A 333 -18.58 -8.17 -6.13
N GLY A 334 -17.71 -7.98 -5.13
CA GLY A 334 -16.53 -7.12 -5.21
C GLY A 334 -16.83 -5.64 -5.02
N VAL A 335 -18.02 -5.24 -4.56
CA VAL A 335 -18.37 -3.83 -4.32
C VAL A 335 -17.94 -3.43 -2.91
N VAL A 336 -17.21 -2.32 -2.80
CA VAL A 336 -16.78 -1.81 -1.51
C VAL A 336 -17.98 -1.27 -0.74
N HIS A 337 -18.12 -1.72 0.50
CA HIS A 337 -19.08 -1.24 1.47
C HIS A 337 -18.37 -1.08 2.82
N GLU A 338 -18.36 0.14 3.33
CA GLU A 338 -18.02 0.38 4.73
C GLU A 338 -19.31 0.58 5.51
N ALA A 339 -19.34 0.18 6.78
CA ALA A 339 -20.47 0.47 7.65
C ALA A 339 -20.65 2.00 7.74
N SER A 340 -21.81 2.48 7.33
CA SER A 340 -22.19 3.89 7.37
C SER A 340 -22.19 4.37 8.82
N GLY A 341 -21.17 5.09 9.27
CA GLY A 341 -21.15 5.65 10.63
C GLY A 341 -19.85 6.30 11.09
N GLY A 342 -18.69 5.90 10.57
CA GLY A 342 -17.40 6.54 10.89
C GLY A 342 -17.01 7.63 9.87
N PRO A 343 -15.82 8.25 10.03
CA PRO A 343 -15.12 8.96 8.95
C PRO A 343 -14.90 8.12 7.67
N GLY A 344 -15.36 6.85 7.63
CA GLY A 344 -15.54 5.92 6.51
C GLY A 344 -16.47 6.39 5.37
N SER A 345 -16.34 7.66 4.98
CA SER A 345 -16.76 8.21 3.69
C SER A 345 -15.55 8.54 2.82
N VAL A 346 -14.41 7.90 3.07
CA VAL A 346 -13.13 8.12 2.35
C VAL A 346 -12.60 6.83 1.71
N ARG A 347 -13.52 5.95 1.27
CA ARG A 347 -13.21 4.75 0.46
C ARG A 347 -12.37 5.09 -0.78
N GLY A 348 -12.50 6.34 -1.25
CA GLY A 348 -11.64 6.92 -2.28
C GLY A 348 -10.14 6.71 -2.03
N VAL A 349 -9.68 6.77 -0.78
CA VAL A 349 -8.27 6.58 -0.43
C VAL A 349 -7.78 5.17 -0.77
N LEU A 350 -8.54 4.13 -0.44
CA LEU A 350 -8.17 2.77 -0.83
C LEU A 350 -8.18 2.62 -2.36
N MET A 351 -9.18 3.17 -3.04
CA MET A 351 -9.26 3.10 -4.50
C MET A 351 -8.07 3.82 -5.17
N ARG A 352 -7.67 4.98 -4.62
CA ARG A 352 -6.54 5.78 -5.04
C ARG A 352 -5.21 5.05 -4.80
N ALA A 353 -5.07 4.40 -3.65
CA ALA A 353 -3.91 3.58 -3.31
C ALA A 353 -3.78 2.37 -4.27
N LEU A 354 -4.88 1.66 -4.54
CA LEU A 354 -4.92 0.56 -5.50
C LEU A 354 -4.55 1.02 -6.90
N TYR A 355 -5.14 2.13 -7.38
CA TYR A 355 -4.78 2.72 -8.66
C TYR A 355 -3.30 3.15 -8.71
N GLY A 356 -2.79 3.77 -7.64
CA GLY A 356 -1.39 4.12 -7.50
C GLY A 356 -0.45 2.91 -7.53
N HIS A 357 -0.84 1.79 -6.92
CA HIS A 357 -0.07 0.55 -6.98
C HIS A 357 -0.11 -0.08 -8.38
N TRP A 358 -1.30 -0.12 -9.00
CA TRP A 358 -1.50 -0.60 -10.37
C TRP A 358 -0.63 0.15 -11.38
N THR A 359 -0.62 1.49 -11.33
CA THR A 359 0.17 2.33 -12.25
C THR A 359 1.69 2.13 -12.13
N ARG A 360 2.18 1.62 -11.00
CA ARG A 360 3.61 1.32 -10.78
C ARG A 360 3.96 -0.14 -11.04
N SER A 361 2.96 -1.01 -11.04
CA SER A 361 3.12 -2.43 -11.30
C SER A 361 3.34 -2.72 -12.78
N ALA A 362 3.98 -3.83 -13.10
CA ALA A 362 4.06 -4.30 -14.47
C ALA A 362 2.63 -4.53 -15.02
N GLN A 363 2.30 -3.93 -16.16
CA GLN A 363 0.93 -3.92 -16.71
C GLN A 363 0.34 -5.34 -16.84
N ASP A 364 1.15 -6.31 -17.26
CA ASP A 364 0.74 -7.70 -17.47
C ASP A 364 0.85 -8.60 -16.24
N SER A 365 1.27 -8.06 -15.09
CA SER A 365 1.31 -8.82 -13.83
C SER A 365 -0.09 -9.25 -13.41
N GLU A 366 -0.20 -10.40 -12.73
CA GLU A 366 -1.49 -10.90 -12.28
C GLU A 366 -2.15 -9.97 -11.24
N ILE A 367 -1.37 -9.36 -10.34
CA ILE A 367 -1.86 -8.36 -9.40
C ILE A 367 -2.40 -7.11 -10.11
N SER A 368 -1.74 -6.64 -11.18
CA SER A 368 -2.23 -5.52 -11.99
C SER A 368 -3.60 -5.84 -12.63
N LYS A 369 -3.76 -7.05 -13.18
CA LYS A 369 -5.04 -7.51 -13.75
C LYS A 369 -6.14 -7.58 -12.70
N LEU A 370 -5.83 -8.08 -11.50
CA LEU A 370 -6.76 -8.15 -10.38
C LEU A 370 -7.23 -6.76 -9.93
N ILE A 371 -6.28 -5.83 -9.71
CA ILE A 371 -6.58 -4.46 -9.30
C ILE A 371 -7.41 -3.75 -10.37
N LYS A 372 -7.03 -3.87 -11.65
CA LYS A 372 -7.80 -3.30 -12.77
C LYS A 372 -9.25 -3.81 -12.76
N ALA A 373 -9.44 -5.13 -12.63
CA ALA A 373 -10.77 -5.72 -12.56
C ALA A 373 -11.58 -5.18 -11.38
N PHE A 374 -10.98 -5.07 -10.19
CA PHE A 374 -11.63 -4.57 -8.98
C PHE A 374 -12.05 -3.09 -9.10
N LEU A 375 -11.17 -2.23 -9.65
CA LEU A 375 -11.49 -0.82 -9.89
C LEU A 375 -12.60 -0.65 -10.93
N ILE A 376 -12.63 -1.48 -11.97
CA ILE A 376 -13.71 -1.50 -12.96
C ILE A 376 -15.05 -1.96 -12.34
N VAL A 377 -15.04 -2.92 -11.40
CA VAL A 377 -16.24 -3.29 -10.63
C VAL A 377 -16.81 -2.07 -9.92
N GLN A 378 -15.98 -1.26 -9.25
CA GLN A 378 -16.45 -0.04 -8.57
C GLN A 378 -17.05 0.96 -9.56
N HIS A 379 -16.34 1.22 -10.67
CA HIS A 379 -16.82 2.13 -11.71
C HIS A 379 -18.18 1.71 -12.28
N ASN A 380 -18.33 0.43 -12.63
CA ASN A 380 -19.58 -0.09 -13.17
C ASN A 380 -20.70 -0.13 -12.13
N ASN A 381 -20.38 -0.40 -10.86
CA ASN A 381 -21.34 -0.31 -9.77
C ASN A 381 -21.87 1.13 -9.61
N LEU A 382 -20.98 2.13 -9.72
CA LEU A 382 -21.38 3.52 -9.67
C LEU A 382 -22.43 3.84 -10.75
N GLN A 383 -22.21 3.38 -11.98
CA GLN A 383 -23.13 3.65 -13.08
C GLN A 383 -24.47 2.91 -12.95
N ASN A 384 -24.46 1.66 -12.46
CA ASN A 384 -25.64 0.80 -12.48
C ASN A 384 -26.52 0.91 -11.23
N ASN A 385 -25.92 1.17 -10.06
CA ASN A 385 -26.61 1.04 -8.77
C ASN A 385 -26.57 2.30 -7.91
N VAL A 386 -25.65 3.24 -8.19
CA VAL A 386 -25.36 4.38 -7.30
C VAL A 386 -25.74 5.71 -7.92
N ARG A 387 -25.60 5.83 -9.25
CA ARG A 387 -25.95 7.02 -10.02
C ARG A 387 -27.47 7.10 -10.20
N TYR A 388 -28.05 8.24 -9.87
CA TYR A 388 -29.47 8.47 -10.15
C TYR A 388 -29.71 8.61 -11.67
N PRO A 389 -30.65 7.84 -12.26
CA PRO A 389 -30.81 7.75 -13.70
C PRO A 389 -30.99 9.12 -14.38
N GLY A 390 -30.22 9.36 -15.45
CA GLY A 390 -30.31 10.59 -16.24
C GLY A 390 -29.70 11.84 -15.59
N THR A 391 -28.99 11.70 -14.47
CA THR A 391 -28.34 12.81 -13.75
C THR A 391 -26.87 12.50 -13.50
N SER A 392 -26.11 13.42 -12.89
CA SER A 392 -24.74 13.16 -12.42
C SER A 392 -24.65 13.15 -10.90
N THR A 393 -25.73 12.69 -10.25
CA THR A 393 -25.85 12.53 -8.81
C THR A 393 -25.58 11.08 -8.40
N TYR A 394 -24.69 10.90 -7.43
CA TYR A 394 -24.25 9.63 -6.86
C TYR A 394 -24.52 9.61 -5.35
N THR A 395 -25.03 8.50 -4.83
CA THR A 395 -25.21 8.29 -3.38
C THR A 395 -23.94 7.73 -2.72
N SER A 396 -23.72 8.03 -1.44
CA SER A 396 -22.65 7.43 -0.63
C SER A 396 -22.89 5.94 -0.32
N ASP A 397 -24.14 5.48 -0.40
CA ASP A 397 -24.45 4.06 -0.28
C ASP A 397 -24.21 3.32 -1.60
N TRP A 398 -23.02 2.74 -1.75
CA TRP A 398 -22.62 1.99 -2.94
C TRP A 398 -23.43 0.71 -3.16
N LYS A 399 -24.21 0.24 -2.19
CA LYS A 399 -25.15 -0.88 -2.41
C LYS A 399 -26.42 -0.44 -3.14
N GLY A 400 -26.68 0.87 -3.21
CA GLY A 400 -27.91 1.43 -3.75
C GLY A 400 -29.11 1.25 -2.79
N PRO A 401 -30.30 1.75 -3.18
CA PRO A 401 -30.61 2.38 -4.46
C PRO A 401 -30.05 3.81 -4.58
N PRO A 402 -29.94 4.34 -5.80
CA PRO A 402 -29.51 5.72 -6.00
C PRO A 402 -30.53 6.71 -5.42
N GLN A 403 -30.05 7.88 -4.99
CA GLN A 403 -30.89 8.94 -4.40
C GLN A 403 -31.02 10.12 -5.38
N PRO A 404 -32.22 10.73 -5.51
CA PRO A 404 -32.43 11.87 -6.41
C PRO A 404 -31.77 13.16 -5.91
N SER A 405 -31.58 13.30 -4.60
CA SER A 405 -30.92 14.44 -3.98
C SER A 405 -29.40 14.31 -4.05
N ILE A 406 -28.71 15.44 -4.23
CA ILE A 406 -27.25 15.47 -4.21
C ILE A 406 -26.75 15.02 -2.83
N ASP A 407 -26.01 13.92 -2.82
CA ASP A 407 -25.23 13.48 -1.68
C ASP A 407 -23.77 13.90 -1.91
N LEU A 408 -23.32 14.92 -1.19
CA LEU A 408 -21.98 15.49 -1.36
C LEU A 408 -20.86 14.47 -1.09
N ARG A 409 -21.06 13.54 -0.16
CA ARG A 409 -20.10 12.46 0.12
C ARG A 409 -20.12 11.44 -1.00
N GLY A 410 -21.30 11.12 -1.53
CA GLY A 410 -21.46 10.29 -2.71
C GLY A 410 -20.74 10.85 -3.94
N GLN A 411 -20.91 12.15 -4.22
CA GLN A 411 -20.24 12.86 -5.30
C GLN A 411 -18.71 12.83 -5.14
N SER A 412 -18.19 13.19 -3.97
CA SER A 412 -16.76 13.22 -3.69
C SER A 412 -16.12 11.84 -3.89
N ASN A 413 -16.71 10.80 -3.32
CA ASN A 413 -16.22 9.42 -3.46
C ASN A 413 -16.32 8.89 -4.89
N ALA A 414 -17.39 9.26 -5.62
CA ALA A 414 -17.56 8.85 -7.01
C ALA A 414 -16.46 9.44 -7.90
N LEU A 415 -16.08 10.71 -7.70
CA LEU A 415 -15.08 11.39 -8.53
C LEU A 415 -13.75 10.64 -8.59
N GLY A 416 -13.23 10.15 -7.44
CA GLY A 416 -12.00 9.37 -7.41
C GLY A 416 -12.07 8.13 -8.30
N VAL A 417 -13.12 7.31 -8.14
CA VAL A 417 -13.32 6.09 -8.94
C VAL A 417 -13.50 6.40 -10.43
N LEU A 418 -14.26 7.46 -10.76
CA LEU A 418 -14.48 7.89 -12.13
C LEU A 418 -13.18 8.35 -12.80
N ASN A 419 -12.33 9.07 -12.07
CA ASN A 419 -11.00 9.46 -12.53
C ASN A 419 -10.13 8.24 -12.86
N PHE A 420 -10.02 7.27 -11.95
CA PHE A 420 -9.19 6.07 -12.20
C PHE A 420 -9.65 5.32 -13.43
N ALA A 421 -10.97 5.27 -13.67
CA ALA A 421 -11.53 4.59 -14.83
C ALA A 421 -11.06 5.19 -16.17
N ILE A 422 -10.70 6.49 -16.23
CA ILE A 422 -10.24 7.17 -17.47
C ILE A 422 -9.14 6.33 -18.16
N ASP A 423 -8.17 5.83 -17.38
CA ASP A 423 -7.02 5.06 -17.85
C ASP A 423 -7.23 3.54 -17.90
N LEU A 424 -8.24 3.02 -17.20
CA LEU A 424 -8.46 1.57 -17.08
C LEU A 424 -9.21 0.95 -18.27
N GLY A 425 -9.65 1.75 -19.24
CA GLY A 425 -10.30 1.21 -20.43
C GLY A 425 -9.37 0.33 -21.24
N ASP A 426 -9.93 -0.70 -21.88
CA ASP A 426 -9.19 -1.42 -22.89
C ASP A 426 -8.84 -0.42 -23.99
N SER A 427 -7.53 -0.30 -24.25
CA SER A 427 -6.99 0.36 -25.42
C SER A 427 -7.45 -0.42 -26.63
N SER A 428 -8.74 -0.28 -26.96
CA SER A 428 -9.30 -0.51 -28.27
C SER A 428 -8.78 0.61 -29.18
N SER A 429 -7.45 0.73 -29.23
CA SER A 429 -6.74 1.18 -30.41
C SER A 429 -7.14 0.16 -31.47
N SER A 430 -8.25 0.42 -32.12
CA SER A 430 -8.49 -0.04 -33.47
C SER A 430 -7.29 0.47 -34.28
N ILE A 431 -6.25 -0.35 -34.33
CA ILE A 431 -5.22 -0.28 -35.35
C ILE A 431 -6.01 -0.37 -36.64
N SER A 432 -6.30 0.79 -37.21
CA SER A 432 -6.83 0.95 -38.54
C SER A 432 -5.71 0.51 -39.47
N VAL A 433 -5.62 -0.80 -39.68
CA VAL A 433 -4.86 -1.35 -40.79
C VAL A 433 -5.39 -0.63 -42.03
N PRO A 434 -4.54 0.07 -42.81
CA PRO A 434 -4.99 0.77 -43.99
C PRO A 434 -5.45 -0.28 -45.01
N THR A 435 -6.76 -0.50 -45.08
CA THR A 435 -7.38 -1.37 -46.07
C THR A 435 -7.17 -0.74 -47.45
N SER A 436 -6.21 -1.29 -48.19
CA SER A 436 -6.04 -0.99 -49.60
C SER A 436 -7.29 -1.43 -50.35
N SER A 437 -7.97 -0.47 -50.95
CA SER A 437 -9.15 -0.62 -51.77
C SER A 437 -8.85 -1.45 -53.02
N SER A 438 -9.41 -2.66 -53.09
CA SER A 438 -9.64 -3.35 -54.37
C SER A 438 -11.12 -3.73 -54.48
N SER A 439 -11.81 -2.98 -55.32
CA SER A 439 -13.16 -3.21 -55.82
C SER A 439 -13.28 -4.54 -56.56
N THR A 440 -14.26 -5.38 -56.23
CA THR A 440 -15.15 -6.00 -57.24
C THR A 440 -16.37 -6.70 -56.61
N THR A 441 -17.43 -6.67 -57.40
CA THR A 441 -18.85 -6.97 -57.20
C THR A 441 -19.23 -8.45 -57.09
N GLY A 442 -20.31 -8.75 -56.33
CA GLY A 442 -21.18 -9.92 -56.57
C GLY A 442 -21.92 -10.43 -55.32
N PRO A 443 -23.27 -10.55 -55.31
CA PRO A 443 -24.01 -11.13 -54.20
C PRO A 443 -24.19 -12.64 -54.40
N THR A 444 -23.87 -13.45 -53.39
CA THR A 444 -24.30 -14.85 -53.35
C THR A 444 -24.64 -15.24 -51.93
N ASN A 445 -25.93 -15.51 -51.72
CA ASN A 445 -26.50 -16.03 -50.48
C ASN A 445 -26.03 -17.47 -50.26
N THR A 446 -25.41 -17.76 -49.12
CA THR A 446 -25.31 -19.14 -48.60
C THR A 446 -25.24 -19.10 -47.07
N PRO A 447 -26.09 -19.84 -46.34
CA PRO A 447 -26.03 -19.93 -44.88
C PRO A 447 -25.03 -21.00 -44.47
N SER A 448 -24.13 -20.70 -43.53
CA SER A 448 -23.36 -21.75 -42.86
C SER A 448 -22.89 -21.38 -41.46
N ALA A 449 -23.35 -22.23 -40.54
CA ALA A 449 -22.69 -22.78 -39.38
C ALA A 449 -22.07 -21.83 -38.34
N THR A 450 -22.84 -21.65 -37.27
CA THR A 450 -22.40 -21.36 -35.90
C THR A 450 -21.25 -22.29 -35.48
N SER A 451 -20.02 -21.76 -35.41
CA SER A 451 -18.91 -22.39 -34.70
C SER A 451 -18.83 -21.82 -33.28
N THR A 452 -19.18 -22.66 -32.30
CA THR A 452 -18.96 -22.40 -30.88
C THR A 452 -17.45 -22.34 -30.57
N PRO A 453 -16.99 -21.35 -29.79
CA PRO A 453 -15.59 -21.28 -29.37
C PRO A 453 -15.32 -22.35 -28.30
N VAL A 454 -14.43 -23.30 -28.63
CA VAL A 454 -13.94 -24.32 -27.70
C VAL A 454 -13.04 -23.64 -26.67
N LYS A 455 -13.51 -23.57 -25.42
CA LYS A 455 -12.71 -23.19 -24.25
C LYS A 455 -11.61 -24.24 -24.05
N HIS A 456 -10.36 -23.87 -24.31
CA HIS A 456 -9.21 -24.65 -23.84
C HIS A 456 -9.07 -24.45 -22.33
N SER A 457 -9.37 -25.49 -21.56
CA SER A 457 -9.03 -25.57 -20.14
C SER A 457 -7.50 -25.58 -20.00
N PRO A 458 -6.92 -24.79 -19.07
CA PRO A 458 -5.49 -24.85 -18.83
C PRO A 458 -5.10 -26.26 -18.38
N SER A 459 -4.16 -26.87 -19.09
CA SER A 459 -3.71 -28.22 -18.82
C SER A 459 -3.03 -28.26 -17.44
N LEU A 460 -3.67 -28.91 -16.46
CA LEU A 460 -3.07 -29.27 -15.17
C LEU A 460 -1.84 -30.20 -15.28
N GLY A 461 -1.56 -30.71 -16.48
CA GLY A 461 -0.53 -31.72 -16.75
C GLY A 461 0.90 -31.34 -16.32
N PRO A 462 1.40 -30.11 -16.56
CA PRO A 462 2.79 -29.77 -16.23
C PRO A 462 3.07 -29.67 -14.71
N ILE A 463 2.09 -29.24 -13.91
CA ILE A 463 2.26 -29.06 -12.45
C ILE A 463 2.26 -30.42 -11.73
N ILE A 464 1.40 -31.34 -12.17
CA ILE A 464 1.37 -32.72 -11.66
C ILE A 464 2.61 -33.51 -12.15
N GLY A 465 3.10 -33.23 -13.36
CA GLY A 465 4.30 -33.87 -13.90
C GLY A 465 5.60 -33.51 -13.16
N GLY A 466 5.76 -32.24 -12.77
CA GLY A 466 6.97 -31.77 -12.06
C GLY A 466 7.12 -32.35 -10.66
N SER A 467 6.03 -32.48 -9.92
CA SER A 467 6.02 -33.01 -8.55
C SER A 467 6.33 -34.52 -8.49
N ILE A 468 5.77 -35.31 -9.43
CA ILE A 468 6.08 -36.74 -9.54
C ILE A 468 7.54 -36.96 -10.01
N GLY A 469 8.02 -36.15 -10.96
CA GLY A 469 9.40 -36.22 -11.46
C GLY A 469 10.44 -35.90 -10.39
N GLY A 470 10.22 -34.86 -9.58
CA GLY A 470 11.11 -34.49 -8.47
C GLY A 470 11.20 -35.60 -7.41
N PHE A 471 10.06 -36.21 -7.04
CA PHE A 471 10.02 -37.29 -6.05
C PHE A 471 10.80 -38.54 -6.52
N LEU A 472 10.62 -38.93 -7.79
CA LEU A 472 11.36 -40.06 -8.38
C LEU A 472 12.87 -39.79 -8.46
N PHE A 473 13.28 -38.56 -8.80
CA PHE A 473 14.70 -38.19 -8.84
C PHE A 473 15.36 -38.29 -7.46
N VAL A 474 14.69 -37.81 -6.40
CA VAL A 474 15.20 -37.92 -5.02
C VAL A 474 15.33 -39.38 -4.59
N ILE A 475 14.35 -40.23 -4.91
CA ILE A 475 14.42 -41.68 -4.65
C ILE A 475 15.63 -42.31 -5.36
N ILE A 476 15.85 -41.97 -6.64
CA ILE A 476 16.99 -42.49 -7.42
C ILE A 476 18.33 -42.06 -6.79
N VAL A 477 18.46 -40.80 -6.37
CA VAL A 477 19.68 -40.30 -5.71
C VAL A 477 19.93 -41.03 -4.39
N ILE A 478 18.89 -41.29 -3.58
CA ILE A 478 19.01 -42.07 -2.35
C ILE A 478 19.46 -43.50 -2.65
N ILE A 479 18.84 -44.18 -3.62
CA ILE A 479 19.20 -45.54 -4.02
C ILE A 479 20.66 -45.60 -4.51
N LEU A 480 21.06 -44.68 -5.40
CA LEU A 480 22.43 -44.62 -5.92
C LEU A 480 23.44 -44.40 -4.80
N SER A 481 23.14 -43.48 -3.88
CA SER A 481 24.00 -43.21 -2.72
C SER A 481 24.17 -44.44 -1.83
N VAL A 482 23.08 -45.16 -1.54
CA VAL A 482 23.12 -46.43 -0.79
C VAL A 482 23.94 -47.50 -1.53
N VAL A 483 23.76 -47.65 -2.84
CA VAL A 483 24.50 -48.62 -3.66
C VAL A 483 26.00 -48.30 -3.69
N PHE A 484 26.37 -47.03 -3.85
CA PHE A 484 27.78 -46.59 -3.84
C PHE A 484 28.43 -46.81 -2.46
N HIS A 485 27.72 -46.52 -1.37
CA HIS A 485 28.22 -46.80 -0.03
C HIS A 485 28.38 -48.30 0.25
N ARG A 486 27.44 -49.15 -0.21
CA ARG A 486 27.55 -50.61 -0.08
C ARG A 486 28.68 -51.19 -0.95
N ARG A 487 28.93 -50.64 -2.13
CA ARG A 487 30.07 -51.02 -2.99
C ARG A 487 31.41 -50.61 -2.36
N LYS A 488 31.52 -49.39 -1.85
CA LYS A 488 32.74 -48.90 -1.20
C LYS A 488 33.09 -49.70 0.06
N ALA A 489 32.09 -50.09 0.86
CA ALA A 489 32.31 -50.94 2.04
C ALA A 489 32.80 -52.37 1.73
N ARG A 490 32.57 -52.87 0.50
CA ARG A 490 33.07 -54.18 0.07
C ARG A 490 34.52 -54.13 -0.44
N ASN A 491 34.98 -52.97 -0.93
CA ASN A 491 36.34 -52.82 -1.46
C ASN A 491 37.41 -52.59 -0.39
N THR A 492 37.05 -52.31 0.87
CA THR A 492 38.02 -52.05 1.94
C THR A 492 38.55 -53.31 2.65
N ARG A 493 38.34 -54.52 2.11
CA ARG A 493 38.90 -55.78 2.67
C ARG A 493 40.19 -56.27 2.02
N SER A 494 40.74 -55.57 1.04
CA SER A 494 42.01 -55.94 0.42
C SER A 494 42.89 -54.70 0.21
N GLY A 495 43.94 -54.52 1.00
CA GLY A 495 44.91 -53.44 0.80
C GLY A 495 45.68 -53.07 2.06
N VAL A 496 46.79 -53.78 2.29
CA VAL A 496 47.83 -53.55 3.30
C VAL A 496 48.86 -52.56 2.74
N GLN A 497 49.28 -51.58 3.56
CA GLN A 497 50.49 -50.70 3.47
C GLN A 497 50.64 -49.82 2.19
N TYR A 498 51.25 -48.63 2.15
CA TYR A 498 52.27 -47.95 2.96
C TYR A 498 51.98 -46.44 3.12
N ALA A 499 52.61 -45.86 4.14
CA ALA A 499 52.72 -44.43 4.41
C ALA A 499 53.54 -43.65 3.36
N VAL A 500 53.37 -42.33 3.31
CA VAL A 500 54.41 -41.27 3.47
C VAL A 500 53.73 -39.92 3.19
N GLY A 501 53.93 -38.96 4.09
CA GLY A 501 53.29 -37.64 4.06
C GLY A 501 54.02 -36.59 3.23
N VAL A 502 53.52 -35.37 3.35
CA VAL A 502 54.24 -34.08 3.55
C VAL A 502 53.39 -32.93 2.97
N HIS A 503 53.33 -31.87 3.80
CA HIS A 503 52.95 -30.46 3.62
C HIS A 503 52.58 -29.89 2.24
N GLY A 504 51.63 -28.94 2.29
CA GLY A 504 51.53 -27.83 1.36
C GLY A 504 50.41 -26.85 1.73
N GLU A 505 50.77 -25.74 2.36
CA GLU A 505 49.93 -24.54 2.48
C GLU A 505 49.72 -23.89 1.11
N GLY A 506 48.54 -23.31 0.88
CA GLY A 506 48.25 -22.51 -0.31
C GLY A 506 46.99 -21.66 -0.12
N SER A 507 47.20 -20.36 0.02
CA SER A 507 46.18 -19.30 0.02
C SER A 507 45.37 -19.28 -1.28
N VAL A 508 44.09 -18.96 -1.18
CA VAL A 508 43.21 -18.72 -2.34
C VAL A 508 42.52 -17.37 -2.22
N VAL A 509 42.78 -16.55 -3.23
CA VAL A 509 42.10 -15.30 -3.61
C VAL A 509 40.92 -15.66 -4.54
N ILE A 510 39.74 -15.08 -4.33
CA ILE A 510 38.59 -15.08 -5.27
C ILE A 510 38.00 -13.67 -5.22
N SER A 511 38.30 -12.76 -6.15
CA SER A 511 37.77 -12.61 -7.52
C SER A 511 36.26 -12.36 -7.57
N GLY A 512 35.89 -11.10 -7.81
CA GLY A 512 34.52 -10.64 -7.99
C GLY A 512 33.89 -11.10 -9.30
N GLY A 513 32.57 -11.29 -9.26
CA GLY A 513 31.73 -11.54 -10.42
C GLY A 513 30.76 -10.38 -10.61
N ASN A 514 30.88 -9.70 -11.75
CA ASN A 514 29.87 -8.81 -12.31
C ASN A 514 28.59 -9.60 -12.61
N GLN A 515 27.44 -9.10 -12.18
CA GLN A 515 26.14 -9.54 -12.69
C GLN A 515 25.64 -8.56 -13.75
N ASP A 516 25.26 -9.16 -14.87
CA ASP A 516 24.66 -8.55 -16.05
C ASP A 516 23.36 -7.80 -15.72
N GLN A 517 23.34 -6.50 -15.97
CA GLN A 517 22.11 -5.72 -16.14
C GLN A 517 21.59 -5.91 -17.56
N ARG A 518 20.38 -6.43 -17.72
CA ARG A 518 19.64 -6.39 -19.00
C ARG A 518 18.80 -5.11 -19.06
N PRO A 519 18.60 -4.50 -20.25
CA PRO A 519 17.77 -3.31 -20.38
C PRO A 519 16.29 -3.69 -20.29
N PHE A 520 15.56 -3.05 -19.38
CA PHE A 520 14.11 -3.05 -19.37
C PHE A 520 13.59 -2.12 -20.47
N VAL A 521 12.63 -2.59 -21.25
CA VAL A 521 11.96 -1.81 -22.31
C VAL A 521 10.77 -1.09 -21.68
N GLU A 522 10.75 0.24 -21.77
CA GLU A 522 9.68 1.10 -21.22
C GLU A 522 8.36 0.98 -22.01
N PRO A 523 7.23 0.69 -21.34
CA PRO A 523 5.91 1.10 -21.78
C PRO A 523 5.51 2.47 -21.16
N PHE A 524 4.64 3.19 -21.86
CA PHE A 524 4.03 4.52 -21.60
C PHE A 524 4.05 5.07 -20.15
N PRO A 525 4.24 6.40 -19.96
CA PRO A 525 4.36 6.99 -18.64
C PRO A 525 3.05 6.88 -17.85
N PRO A 526 3.06 6.35 -16.61
CA PRO A 526 1.95 6.53 -15.69
C PRO A 526 1.78 8.04 -15.35
N PRO A 527 0.73 8.45 -14.62
CA PRO A 527 0.61 9.82 -14.09
C PRO A 527 1.77 10.27 -13.18
N PHE A 528 2.74 9.39 -12.92
CA PHE A 528 4.08 9.75 -12.52
C PHE A 528 4.99 9.71 -13.77
N PRO A 529 5.52 10.83 -14.27
CA PRO A 529 6.53 10.77 -15.32
C PRO A 529 7.68 9.88 -14.83
N SER A 530 8.12 8.95 -15.70
CA SER A 530 9.35 8.20 -15.47
C SER A 530 10.46 9.19 -15.15
N ILE A 531 11.02 9.10 -13.94
CA ILE A 531 12.01 10.06 -13.39
C ILE A 531 13.32 10.03 -14.19
N THR A 532 13.48 9.11 -15.14
CA THR A 532 14.65 8.99 -16.00
C THR A 532 14.73 10.06 -17.10
N ASP A 533 13.64 10.75 -17.45
CA ASP A 533 13.62 11.71 -18.57
C ASP A 533 13.54 13.20 -18.15
N LEU A 534 14.18 13.54 -17.02
CA LEU A 534 14.30 14.92 -16.55
C LEU A 534 15.74 15.42 -16.69
N SER A 535 16.07 15.97 -17.85
CA SER A 535 17.18 16.95 -17.98
C SER A 535 17.02 18.17 -17.05
N HIS A 536 15.83 18.33 -16.44
CA HIS A 536 15.48 19.31 -15.40
C HIS A 536 15.80 18.89 -13.95
N SER A 537 16.20 17.64 -13.67
CA SER A 537 16.43 17.13 -12.31
C SER A 537 17.52 17.89 -11.55
N SER A 538 18.59 18.32 -12.22
CA SER A 538 19.67 19.08 -11.58
C SER A 538 19.24 20.48 -11.15
N LYS A 539 18.40 21.15 -11.96
CA LYS A 539 17.85 22.47 -11.67
C LYS A 539 16.85 22.41 -10.52
N LEU A 540 15.93 21.43 -10.55
CA LEU A 540 14.99 21.15 -9.46
C LEU A 540 15.72 20.79 -8.17
N ARG A 541 16.76 19.95 -8.23
CA ARG A 541 17.58 19.62 -7.05
C ARG A 541 18.22 20.87 -6.45
N ASN A 542 18.74 21.78 -7.27
CA ASN A 542 19.32 23.02 -6.78
C ASN A 542 18.25 23.96 -6.19
N GLU A 543 17.11 24.14 -6.85
CA GLU A 543 16.01 24.98 -6.37
C GLU A 543 15.41 24.42 -5.06
N VAL A 544 15.13 23.12 -5.00
CA VAL A 544 14.59 22.45 -3.80
C VAL A 544 15.59 22.44 -2.65
N GLN A 545 16.89 22.27 -2.90
CA GLN A 545 17.90 22.40 -1.83
C GLN A 545 17.96 23.81 -1.25
N HIS A 546 17.50 24.82 -1.97
CA HIS A 546 17.50 26.22 -1.52
C HIS A 546 16.15 26.64 -0.89
N LEU A 547 15.06 25.88 -1.11
CA LEU A 547 13.75 26.14 -0.50
C LEU A 547 13.78 26.26 1.04
N PRO A 548 14.48 25.38 1.80
CA PRO A 548 14.58 25.52 3.25
C PRO A 548 15.17 26.85 3.71
N ASN A 549 16.10 27.43 2.92
CA ASN A 549 16.69 28.73 3.22
C ASN A 549 15.75 29.90 2.90
N MET A 550 14.83 29.73 1.96
CA MET A 550 13.79 30.73 1.65
C MET A 550 12.68 30.73 2.71
N ILE A 551 12.27 29.54 3.17
CA ILE A 551 11.23 29.39 4.21
C ILE A 551 11.73 29.91 5.57
N ALA A 552 13.02 29.74 5.88
CA ALA A 552 13.65 30.26 7.10
C ALA A 552 13.67 31.80 7.19
N GLN A 553 13.53 32.52 6.06
CA GLN A 553 13.49 33.99 6.06
C GLN A 553 12.11 34.55 6.38
N ASP A 554 11.03 33.83 6.07
CA ASP A 554 9.65 34.25 6.37
C ASP A 554 9.16 33.81 7.76
N SER A 555 9.85 32.87 8.42
CA SER A 555 9.47 32.31 9.73
C SER A 555 10.12 33.01 10.94
N LEU A 556 10.71 34.19 10.76
CA LEU A 556 11.32 35.00 11.84
C LEU A 556 10.33 35.88 12.64
N LEU A 557 9.03 35.61 12.57
CA LEU A 557 8.09 36.20 13.53
C LEU A 557 8.27 35.50 14.90
N PRO A 558 8.54 36.25 15.98
CA PRO A 558 8.71 35.64 17.30
C PRO A 558 7.41 34.93 17.72
N PRO A 559 7.50 33.81 18.46
CA PRO A 559 6.31 33.17 19.00
C PRO A 559 5.52 34.17 19.85
N PRO A 560 4.19 34.20 19.78
CA PRO A 560 3.40 35.07 20.63
C PRO A 560 3.69 34.70 22.09
N SER A 561 4.25 35.64 22.82
CA SER A 561 4.56 35.52 24.24
C SER A 561 3.29 35.13 25.01
N ALA A 562 3.28 33.89 25.51
CA ALA A 562 2.26 33.37 26.40
C ALA A 562 2.37 34.05 27.78
N SER A 563 1.80 35.24 27.88
CA SER A 563 1.48 35.87 29.16
C SER A 563 0.33 36.84 28.93
N ARG A 564 -0.88 36.30 28.84
CA ARG A 564 -2.10 37.07 29.05
C ARG A 564 -2.98 36.31 30.02
N GLU A 565 -3.04 36.84 31.24
CA GLU A 565 -4.03 36.57 32.27
C GLU A 565 -5.41 36.34 31.64
N LEU A 566 -5.93 35.14 31.79
CA LEU A 566 -7.35 34.85 31.66
C LEU A 566 -8.04 35.43 32.90
N GLN A 567 -8.56 36.64 32.78
CA GLN A 567 -9.62 37.10 33.68
C GLN A 567 -10.93 36.46 33.23
N ASP A 568 -11.61 35.87 34.21
CA ASP A 568 -12.96 35.32 34.13
C ASP A 568 -13.95 36.33 33.52
N GLU A 569 -14.50 35.99 32.35
CA GLU A 569 -15.81 36.47 31.94
C GLU A 569 -16.70 35.26 31.61
N HIS A 570 -17.48 34.87 32.62
CA HIS A 570 -18.69 34.08 32.44
C HIS A 570 -19.72 34.90 31.65
N SER A 571 -19.79 34.69 30.34
CA SER A 571 -20.95 35.08 29.53
C SER A 571 -21.72 33.86 29.05
N THR A 572 -22.87 33.66 29.66
CA THR A 572 -23.92 32.71 29.32
C THR A 572 -24.52 33.07 27.96
N TYR A 573 -24.17 32.32 26.91
CA TYR A 573 -24.91 32.37 25.64
C TYR A 573 -25.97 31.26 25.63
N LEU A 574 -27.23 31.69 25.81
CA LEU A 574 -28.42 30.89 25.58
C LEU A 574 -28.57 30.62 24.08
N VAL A 575 -28.54 29.36 23.69
CA VAL A 575 -28.91 28.88 22.36
C VAL A 575 -30.45 28.74 22.30
N PRO A 576 -31.15 29.27 21.29
CA PRO A 576 -32.58 29.03 21.11
C PRO A 576 -32.83 27.57 20.72
N GLY A 577 -33.82 26.96 21.39
CA GLY A 577 -34.09 25.52 21.37
C GLY A 577 -34.43 24.94 20.00
N TYR A 578 -33.81 23.79 19.72
CA TYR A 578 -34.29 22.79 18.78
C TYR A 578 -35.23 21.82 19.52
N SER A 579 -36.51 21.85 19.18
CA SER A 579 -37.51 20.89 19.63
C SER A 579 -37.34 19.58 18.86
N ALA A 580 -36.91 18.52 19.54
CA ALA A 580 -36.92 17.17 18.98
C ALA A 580 -38.35 16.59 18.99
N PRO A 581 -38.84 15.96 17.89
CA PRO A 581 -40.06 15.17 17.95
C PRO A 581 -39.79 13.81 18.58
N SER A 582 -40.49 13.52 19.68
CA SER A 582 -40.53 12.21 20.33
C SER A 582 -41.47 11.27 19.58
N SER A 583 -40.93 10.19 19.00
CA SER A 583 -41.69 8.96 18.77
C SER A 583 -40.72 7.80 18.59
N ALA A 584 -40.50 7.05 19.67
CA ALA A 584 -39.80 5.78 19.66
C ALA A 584 -40.68 4.68 19.02
N PRO A 585 -40.14 3.80 18.17
CA PRO A 585 -40.78 2.53 17.83
C PRO A 585 -40.43 1.45 18.88
N PRO A 586 -41.31 0.44 19.06
CA PRO A 586 -41.20 -0.52 20.16
C PRO A 586 -40.16 -1.62 19.92
N GLU A 587 -39.66 -2.11 21.06
CA GLU A 587 -38.74 -3.23 21.24
C GLU A 587 -39.11 -4.48 20.43
N TYR A 588 -38.12 -5.03 19.70
CA TYR A 588 -38.15 -6.41 19.23
C TYR A 588 -37.62 -7.33 20.34
N GLN A 589 -38.54 -8.03 21.02
CA GLN A 589 -38.20 -9.23 21.79
C GLN A 589 -37.78 -10.35 20.84
N THR A 590 -36.56 -10.85 21.02
CA THR A 590 -36.08 -12.05 20.35
C THR A 590 -36.50 -13.26 21.19
N VAL A 591 -37.41 -14.08 20.66
CA VAL A 591 -37.74 -15.39 21.22
C VAL A 591 -36.81 -16.42 20.57
N ILE A 592 -36.12 -17.18 21.40
CA ILE A 592 -35.32 -18.35 21.04
C ILE A 592 -36.27 -19.55 20.96
N GLU A 593 -36.36 -20.17 19.79
CA GLU A 593 -36.57 -21.62 19.59
C GLU A 593 -35.65 -22.12 18.47
#